data_AF-A0A8X8Z2I7-F1
#
_entry.id   AF-A0A8X8Z2I7-F1
#
_cell.length_a   1.000
_cell.length_b   1.000
_cell.length_c   1.000
_cell.angle_alpha   90.00
_cell.angle_beta   90.00
_cell.angle_gamma   90.00
#
_symmetry.space_group_name_H-M   'P 1'
#
loop_
_entity.id
_entity.type
_entity.pdbx_description
1 polymer ?
#
loop_
_entity_poly.entity_id
_entity_poly.type
_entity_poly.pdbx_seq_one_letter_code
_entity_poly.pdbx_strand_id
1 'polypeptide(L)'
;MENGEKGENTEIETLSLDENDELPDDMKRIPPWKKQITIRGMIAGLFIGTIYSVVLMKLNLSIGIVPNLNVSAALLAFVFIRTWTKLLEKSNFTTTPFTRQENTVIQTCAVACYGLSYGGGFASFLLSLSRKIYEQAGVDTEGNSPTNLKEPELDWMMGFLFVVSFVGLVALVPLRKMIIIDYKLPYPSGTATALLINGFHTPKGDKMAKKQVRGFVKFSSFSFVWSFFQWFYSGGEHCRFANFPTFGLRAWKQTFFFDFCMTYVGAGMICSYLVNVSLLLGAVLSWDRTVMTESDDKDQSAADVRRNEVYKRESIPLWVSCSGIFLSVFSVIIIPIMFPQLKWYHIAIVYVFAPSLSFCNAYETGLTDMNMSFNYGKVALFVLAALGGEENGVVAGLIGCGLVKSMVSISSDLMQDMKTGHLTLTSPRAMLLSQAVGTAIGCVVAPLTFFIFYKAFDVGSPNSTYKAPYALQGALRAHISKHGDSWRGGLLLSASPLLAAVLRVFWVRRVGKPGEGRGTGAAREIRASPDGHGGAVPRWGVVCHRHVYRELGGVCLE
;
A
#
# COMPACT_ATOMS: atom_id res chain seq x y z
N MET A 1 -16.28 -54.29 15.47
CA MET A 1 -16.55 -53.83 14.10
C MET A 1 -17.92 -53.19 14.16
N GLU A 2 -18.14 -51.91 13.88
CA GLU A 2 -17.37 -50.94 13.12
C GLU A 2 -17.81 -49.52 13.52
N ASN A 3 -16.92 -48.57 13.29
CA ASN A 3 -16.84 -47.21 13.83
C ASN A 3 -18.02 -46.29 13.50
N GLY A 4 -18.23 -45.32 14.40
CA GLY A 4 -19.00 -44.11 14.12
C GLY A 4 -18.15 -43.00 13.47
N GLU A 5 -18.81 -42.22 12.63
CA GLU A 5 -18.35 -40.91 12.17
C GLU A 5 -19.41 -39.86 12.55
N LYS A 6 -19.02 -38.95 13.45
CA LYS A 6 -19.70 -37.68 13.68
C LYS A 6 -19.32 -36.73 12.55
N GLY A 7 -20.27 -36.44 11.67
CA GLY A 7 -20.16 -35.35 10.70
C GLY A 7 -20.21 -34.00 11.41
N GLU A 8 -19.11 -33.27 11.32
CA GLU A 8 -18.92 -31.90 11.80
C GLU A 8 -19.56 -30.94 10.77
N ASN A 9 -20.84 -30.61 10.96
CA ASN A 9 -21.50 -29.61 10.12
C ASN A 9 -20.91 -28.22 10.41
N THR A 10 -20.30 -27.67 9.36
CA THR A 10 -19.70 -26.33 9.34
C THR A 10 -20.81 -25.30 9.24
N GLU A 11 -21.27 -24.78 10.38
CA GLU A 11 -22.08 -23.56 10.41
C GLU A 11 -21.16 -22.36 10.14
N ILE A 12 -21.24 -21.85 8.92
CA ILE A 12 -20.78 -20.51 8.56
C ILE A 12 -21.82 -19.55 9.18
N GLU A 13 -21.53 -19.08 10.39
CA GLU A 13 -22.26 -17.99 11.04
C GLU A 13 -22.08 -16.73 10.17
N THR A 14 -23.06 -16.49 9.29
CA THR A 14 -23.33 -15.19 8.71
C THR A 14 -23.50 -14.20 9.86
N LEU A 15 -22.76 -13.09 9.85
CA LEU A 15 -22.94 -11.95 10.75
C LEU A 15 -24.33 -11.33 10.51
N SER A 16 -25.37 -11.92 11.10
CA SER A 16 -26.63 -11.23 11.33
C SER A 16 -26.41 -10.26 12.49
N LEU A 17 -26.49 -8.97 12.17
CA LEU A 17 -26.67 -7.94 13.19
C LEU A 17 -28.07 -8.14 13.76
N ASP A 18 -28.17 -8.71 14.96
CA ASP A 18 -29.45 -8.84 15.65
C ASP A 18 -29.99 -7.45 15.99
N GLU A 19 -31.26 -7.24 15.62
CA GLU A 19 -32.01 -5.99 15.51
C GLU A 19 -32.39 -5.32 16.86
N ASN A 20 -31.76 -5.69 17.98
CA ASN A 20 -32.17 -5.22 19.32
C ASN A 20 -31.04 -4.83 20.30
N ASP A 21 -29.78 -4.77 19.85
CA ASP A 21 -28.75 -4.14 20.68
C ASP A 21 -28.84 -2.61 20.49
N GLU A 22 -29.36 -1.92 21.50
CA GLU A 22 -29.11 -0.49 21.69
C GLU A 22 -27.62 -0.23 21.45
N LEU A 23 -27.31 0.62 20.46
CA LEU A 23 -25.96 1.04 20.10
C LEU A 23 -25.05 1.13 21.34
N PRO A 24 -23.92 0.37 21.40
CA PRO A 24 -23.10 0.26 22.60
C PRO A 24 -22.75 1.64 23.16
N ASP A 25 -22.84 1.82 24.48
CA ASP A 25 -22.58 3.10 25.17
C ASP A 25 -21.19 3.70 24.83
N ASP A 26 -20.26 2.85 24.36
CA ASP A 26 -18.95 3.17 23.79
C ASP A 26 -19.00 4.11 22.57
N MET A 27 -20.15 4.18 21.88
CA MET A 27 -20.39 5.09 20.75
C MET A 27 -20.87 6.49 21.18
N LYS A 28 -21.23 6.71 22.44
CA LYS A 28 -21.71 8.02 22.95
C LYS A 28 -20.60 8.94 23.47
N ARG A 29 -19.40 8.44 23.78
CA ARG A 29 -18.25 9.27 24.24
C ARG A 29 -16.97 8.96 23.48
N ILE A 30 -16.85 9.50 22.26
CA ILE A 30 -15.58 9.50 21.53
C ILE A 30 -14.56 10.33 22.35
N PRO A 31 -13.40 9.76 22.74
CA PRO A 31 -12.39 10.51 23.46
C PRO A 31 -11.85 11.65 22.59
N PRO A 32 -11.52 12.82 23.18
CA PRO A 32 -10.92 13.91 22.42
C PRO A 32 -9.62 13.45 21.75
N TRP A 33 -9.29 14.00 20.58
CA TRP A 33 -8.17 13.55 19.74
C TRP A 33 -6.83 13.42 20.49
N LYS A 34 -6.55 14.31 21.46
CA LYS A 34 -5.33 14.25 22.30
C LYS A 34 -5.26 13.00 23.18
N LYS A 35 -6.40 12.44 23.58
CA LYS A 35 -6.48 11.20 24.38
C LYS A 35 -6.49 9.94 23.50
N GLN A 36 -6.70 10.07 22.19
CA GLN A 36 -6.57 8.96 21.24
C GLN A 36 -5.10 8.61 20.99
N ILE A 37 -4.20 9.59 21.14
CA ILE A 37 -2.75 9.38 21.09
C ILE A 37 -2.25 9.09 22.49
N THR A 38 -1.74 7.88 22.70
CA THR A 38 -1.17 7.45 23.97
C THR A 38 0.34 7.21 23.81
N ILE A 39 1.10 7.44 24.89
CA ILE A 39 2.56 7.19 24.89
C ILE A 39 2.84 5.71 24.67
N ARG A 40 2.10 4.82 25.35
CA ARG A 40 2.19 3.36 25.15
C ARG A 40 1.90 2.96 23.70
N GLY A 41 0.95 3.64 23.06
CA GLY A 41 0.61 3.40 21.67
C GLY A 41 1.74 3.82 20.73
N MET A 42 2.37 4.98 20.96
CA MET A 42 3.53 5.41 20.17
C MET A 42 4.72 4.45 20.34
N ILE A 43 4.96 3.95 21.55
CA ILE A 43 6.01 2.94 21.81
C ILE A 43 5.70 1.64 21.07
N ALA A 44 4.45 1.16 21.13
CA ALA A 44 4.02 -0.02 20.40
C ALA A 44 4.15 0.17 18.87
N GLY A 45 3.76 1.34 18.36
CA GLY A 45 3.89 1.71 16.95
C GLY A 45 5.34 1.72 16.48
N LEU A 46 6.25 2.29 17.28
CA LEU A 46 7.70 2.25 17.03
C LEU A 46 8.22 0.80 16.97
N PHE A 47 7.85 -0.03 17.94
CA PHE A 47 8.31 -1.42 18.02
C PHE A 47 7.82 -2.25 16.83
N ILE A 48 6.52 -2.21 16.54
CA ILE A 48 5.90 -2.93 15.42
C ILE A 48 6.44 -2.40 14.08
N GLY A 49 6.52 -1.06 13.94
CA GLY A 49 7.05 -0.40 12.75
C GLY A 49 8.51 -0.77 12.48
N THR A 50 9.35 -0.86 13.50
CA THR A 50 10.76 -1.27 13.36
C THR A 50 10.90 -2.72 12.90
N ILE A 51 10.14 -3.64 13.50
CA ILE A 51 10.13 -5.05 13.09
C ILE A 51 9.70 -5.18 11.63
N TYR A 52 8.61 -4.52 11.23
CA TYR A 52 8.16 -4.57 9.84
C TYR A 52 9.10 -3.85 8.88
N SER A 53 9.78 -2.79 9.31
CA SER A 53 10.80 -2.13 8.49
C SER A 53 11.90 -3.10 8.05
N VAL A 54 12.36 -4.00 8.96
CA VAL A 54 13.35 -5.03 8.64
C VAL A 54 12.78 -6.06 7.66
N VAL A 55 11.56 -6.56 7.91
CA VAL A 55 10.90 -7.54 7.04
C VAL A 55 10.70 -7.00 5.64
N LEU A 56 10.23 -5.76 5.53
CA LEU A 56 9.95 -5.10 4.26
C LEU A 56 11.23 -4.74 3.53
N MET A 57 12.29 -4.32 4.23
CA MET A 57 13.60 -4.11 3.63
C MET A 57 14.13 -5.39 2.98
N LYS A 58 14.05 -6.53 3.69
CA LYS A 58 14.43 -7.83 3.15
C LYS A 58 13.63 -8.19 1.88
N LEU A 59 12.31 -8.08 1.94
CA LEU A 59 11.43 -8.35 0.80
C LEU A 59 11.73 -7.44 -0.39
N ASN A 60 11.98 -6.16 -0.13
CA ASN A 60 12.29 -5.16 -1.13
C ASN A 60 13.63 -5.45 -1.83
N LEU A 61 14.67 -5.86 -1.09
CA LEU A 61 15.99 -6.18 -1.64
C LEU A 61 16.04 -7.54 -2.36
N SER A 62 15.24 -8.52 -1.94
CA SER A 62 15.25 -9.86 -2.54
C SER A 62 14.39 -9.97 -3.80
N ILE A 63 13.13 -9.50 -3.75
CA ILE A 63 12.17 -9.64 -4.86
C ILE A 63 11.66 -8.27 -5.35
N GLY A 64 11.59 -7.29 -4.45
CA GLY A 64 11.12 -5.94 -4.76
C GLY A 64 9.61 -5.80 -4.95
N ILE A 65 8.84 -6.85 -4.62
CA ILE A 65 7.39 -6.79 -4.47
C ILE A 65 7.08 -6.87 -2.97
N VAL A 66 6.26 -5.94 -2.50
CA VAL A 66 5.97 -5.77 -1.08
C VAL A 66 4.46 -5.80 -0.86
N PRO A 67 3.94 -6.72 -0.01
CA PRO A 67 2.52 -6.74 0.34
C PRO A 67 2.17 -5.64 1.34
N ASN A 68 0.88 -5.28 1.37
CA ASN A 68 0.35 -4.37 2.37
C ASN A 68 0.18 -5.09 3.73
N LEU A 69 0.73 -4.54 4.82
CA LEU A 69 0.72 -5.14 6.16
C LEU A 69 -0.19 -4.41 7.17
N ASN A 70 -1.10 -3.54 6.71
CA ASN A 70 -1.93 -2.69 7.58
C ASN A 70 -2.81 -3.52 8.54
N VAL A 71 -3.48 -4.56 8.01
CA VAL A 71 -4.34 -5.47 8.77
C VAL A 71 -3.53 -6.18 9.88
N SER A 72 -2.32 -6.59 9.54
CA SER A 72 -1.42 -7.26 10.49
C SER A 72 -0.90 -6.34 11.57
N ALA A 73 -0.57 -5.09 11.22
CA ALA A 73 -0.16 -4.07 12.17
C ALA A 73 -1.27 -3.82 13.21
N ALA A 74 -2.53 -3.77 12.79
CA ALA A 74 -3.68 -3.64 13.71
C ALA A 74 -3.86 -4.84 14.65
N LEU A 75 -3.67 -6.07 14.16
CA LEU A 75 -3.72 -7.27 14.99
C LEU A 75 -2.58 -7.29 16.02
N LEU A 76 -1.33 -7.05 15.59
CA LEU A 76 -0.20 -7.03 16.50
C LEU A 76 -0.31 -5.89 17.54
N ALA A 77 -0.81 -4.72 17.13
CA ALA A 77 -1.08 -3.61 18.03
C ALA A 77 -2.08 -4.02 19.13
N PHE A 78 -3.18 -4.69 18.75
CA PHE A 78 -4.16 -5.20 19.70
C PHE A 78 -3.53 -6.17 20.71
N VAL A 79 -2.79 -7.16 20.22
CA VAL A 79 -2.15 -8.19 21.05
C VAL A 79 -1.10 -7.60 21.98
N PHE A 80 -0.26 -6.70 21.45
CA PHE A 80 0.80 -6.05 22.20
C PHE A 80 0.23 -5.21 23.35
N ILE A 81 -0.73 -4.32 23.07
CA ILE A 81 -1.31 -3.46 24.10
C ILE A 81 -2.13 -4.26 25.12
N ARG A 82 -2.92 -5.26 24.70
CA ARG A 82 -3.64 -6.13 25.64
C ARG A 82 -2.70 -6.91 26.56
N THR A 83 -1.56 -7.34 26.05
CA THR A 83 -0.55 -8.05 26.86
C THR A 83 0.11 -7.08 27.82
N TRP A 84 0.48 -5.89 27.33
CA TRP A 84 1.05 -4.80 28.12
C TRP A 84 0.14 -4.37 29.27
N THR A 85 -1.16 -4.17 29.03
CA THR A 85 -2.12 -3.77 30.08
C THR A 85 -2.29 -4.86 31.12
N LYS A 86 -2.41 -6.14 30.71
CA LYS A 86 -2.51 -7.26 31.65
C LYS A 86 -1.27 -7.43 32.52
N LEU A 87 -0.07 -7.18 31.98
CA LEU A 87 1.17 -7.22 32.74
C LEU A 87 1.21 -6.10 33.79
N LEU A 88 0.81 -4.88 33.41
CA LEU A 88 0.75 -3.75 34.34
C LEU A 88 -0.32 -3.93 35.43
N GLU A 89 -1.48 -4.48 35.09
CA GLU A 89 -2.53 -4.81 36.06
C GLU A 89 -2.04 -5.84 37.08
N LYS A 90 -1.27 -6.85 36.65
CA LYS A 90 -0.61 -7.80 37.56
C LYS A 90 0.43 -7.14 38.47
N SER A 91 1.00 -6.01 38.06
CA SER A 91 1.94 -5.22 38.84
C SER A 91 1.28 -4.12 39.67
N ASN A 92 -0.05 -4.15 39.88
CA ASN A 92 -0.84 -3.17 40.63
C ASN A 92 -0.85 -1.74 40.06
N PHE A 93 -0.52 -1.54 38.78
CA PHE A 93 -0.64 -0.24 38.14
C PHE A 93 -2.02 -0.08 37.48
N THR A 94 -2.71 1.04 37.76
CA THR A 94 -3.98 1.38 37.09
C THR A 94 -3.70 1.75 35.63
N THR A 95 -4.26 0.99 34.69
CA THR A 95 -4.09 1.25 33.25
C THR A 95 -5.35 1.85 32.63
N THR A 96 -5.18 2.73 31.65
CA THR A 96 -6.30 3.27 30.87
C THR A 96 -6.86 2.18 29.95
N PRO A 97 -8.19 2.10 29.75
CA PRO A 97 -8.79 1.10 28.87
C PRO A 97 -8.29 1.28 27.43
N PHE A 98 -8.05 0.16 26.74
CA PHE A 98 -7.58 0.17 25.36
C PHE A 98 -8.75 0.37 24.39
N THR A 99 -8.68 1.45 23.60
CA THR A 99 -9.77 1.86 22.71
C THR A 99 -9.48 1.51 21.25
N ARG A 100 -10.53 1.40 20.43
CA ARG A 100 -10.39 1.18 18.97
C ARG A 100 -9.63 2.31 18.27
N GLN A 101 -9.80 3.55 18.74
CA GLN A 101 -9.11 4.71 18.19
C GLN A 101 -7.61 4.67 18.49
N GLU A 102 -7.25 4.25 19.71
CA GLU A 102 -5.85 4.01 20.07
C GLU A 102 -5.23 2.92 19.19
N ASN A 103 -5.93 1.80 18.94
CA ASN A 103 -5.45 0.74 18.04
C ASN A 103 -5.22 1.27 16.61
N THR A 104 -6.15 2.06 16.10
CA THR A 104 -6.04 2.68 14.76
C THR A 104 -4.83 3.61 14.68
N VAL A 105 -4.61 4.45 15.70
CA VAL A 105 -3.44 5.32 15.80
C VAL A 105 -2.14 4.52 15.79
N ILE A 106 -2.05 3.43 16.56
CA ILE A 106 -0.86 2.56 16.58
C ILE A 106 -0.59 1.95 15.21
N GLN A 107 -1.64 1.43 14.55
CA GLN A 107 -1.55 0.89 13.20
C GLN A 107 -1.00 1.95 12.24
N THR A 108 -1.63 3.13 12.14
CA THR A 108 -1.19 4.24 11.28
C THR A 108 0.28 4.60 11.54
N CYS A 109 0.70 4.71 12.81
CA CYS A 109 2.10 4.99 13.17
C CYS A 109 3.07 3.92 12.64
N ALA A 110 2.72 2.63 12.82
CA ALA A 110 3.55 1.52 12.37
C ALA A 110 3.64 1.48 10.83
N VAL A 111 2.51 1.69 10.14
CA VAL A 111 2.44 1.73 8.67
C VAL A 111 3.27 2.86 8.09
N ALA A 112 3.15 4.06 8.64
CA ALA A 112 3.98 5.19 8.24
C ALA A 112 5.48 4.91 8.43
N CYS A 113 5.86 4.25 9.52
CA CYS A 113 7.25 3.88 9.79
C CYS A 113 7.78 2.89 8.76
N TYR A 114 7.11 1.75 8.61
CA TYR A 114 7.62 0.70 7.73
C TYR A 114 7.44 1.01 6.24
N GLY A 115 6.47 1.86 5.90
CA GLY A 115 6.16 2.26 4.53
C GLY A 115 7.38 2.93 3.87
N LEU A 116 8.21 3.63 4.65
CA LEU A 116 9.44 4.24 4.14
C LEU A 116 10.49 3.21 3.70
N SER A 117 10.52 2.00 4.27
CA SER A 117 11.42 0.93 3.79
C SER A 117 11.12 0.49 2.35
N TYR A 118 9.86 0.66 1.91
CA TYR A 118 9.43 0.39 0.54
C TYR A 118 9.43 1.65 -0.33
N GLY A 119 8.75 2.71 0.14
CA GLY A 119 8.58 3.99 -0.56
C GLY A 119 9.89 4.75 -0.74
N GLY A 120 10.79 4.69 0.25
CA GLY A 120 12.03 5.46 0.33
C GLY A 120 13.14 5.07 -0.65
N GLY A 121 12.96 3.97 -1.40
CA GLY A 121 13.79 3.70 -2.58
C GLY A 121 15.09 2.95 -2.41
N PHE A 122 15.33 2.41 -1.23
CA PHE A 122 16.55 1.70 -0.85
C PHE A 122 16.92 0.51 -1.75
N ALA A 123 15.94 -0.21 -2.31
CA ALA A 123 16.18 -1.31 -3.24
C ALA A 123 16.09 -0.90 -4.73
N SER A 124 15.98 0.40 -5.00
CA SER A 124 15.73 0.96 -6.33
C SER A 124 16.65 2.17 -6.57
N PHE A 125 16.10 3.36 -6.73
CA PHE A 125 16.82 4.56 -7.16
C PHE A 125 17.95 5.02 -6.22
N LEU A 126 17.87 4.79 -4.90
CA LEU A 126 18.98 5.16 -3.99
C LEU A 126 20.18 4.23 -4.17
N LEU A 127 19.94 2.92 -4.29
CA LEU A 127 21.00 1.94 -4.52
C LEU A 127 21.53 1.99 -5.96
N SER A 128 20.73 2.46 -6.92
CA SER A 128 21.16 2.68 -8.31
C SER A 128 22.35 3.63 -8.44
N LEU A 129 22.58 4.53 -7.46
CA LEU A 129 23.68 5.49 -7.47
C LEU A 129 25.01 4.91 -6.96
N SER A 130 25.00 3.68 -6.44
CA SER A 130 26.19 3.00 -5.93
C SER A 130 27.13 2.57 -7.06
N ARG A 131 28.43 2.50 -6.76
CA ARG A 131 29.46 2.05 -7.70
C ARG A 131 29.21 0.65 -8.22
N LYS A 132 28.69 -0.25 -7.38
CA LYS A 132 28.39 -1.64 -7.78
C LYS A 132 27.37 -1.70 -8.93
N ILE A 133 26.31 -0.89 -8.86
CA ILE A 133 25.29 -0.87 -9.90
C ILE A 133 25.79 -0.14 -11.15
N TYR A 134 26.58 0.91 -10.96
CA TYR A 134 27.26 1.62 -12.05
C TYR A 134 28.15 0.69 -12.90
N GLU A 135 28.99 -0.12 -12.25
CA GLU A 135 29.88 -1.07 -12.94
C GLU A 135 29.08 -2.14 -13.69
N GLN A 136 27.98 -2.62 -13.12
CA GLN A 136 27.08 -3.59 -13.75
C GLN A 136 26.29 -3.02 -14.93
N ALA A 137 26.01 -1.72 -14.94
CA ALA A 137 25.37 -1.04 -16.06
C ALA A 137 26.31 -0.81 -17.26
N GLY A 138 27.61 -1.08 -17.09
CA GLY A 138 28.65 -0.94 -18.12
C GLY A 138 29.36 0.41 -18.03
N VAL A 139 30.68 0.38 -17.79
CA VAL A 139 31.52 1.58 -17.63
C VAL A 139 31.65 2.36 -18.94
N ASP A 140 31.65 1.66 -20.08
CA ASP A 140 31.77 2.25 -21.41
C ASP A 140 30.42 2.71 -22.00
N THR A 141 29.33 2.61 -21.22
CA THR A 141 28.01 3.04 -21.66
C THR A 141 27.94 4.57 -21.69
N GLU A 142 27.61 5.17 -22.83
CA GLU A 142 27.48 6.63 -22.96
C GLU A 142 26.50 7.21 -21.92
N GLY A 143 26.89 8.31 -21.25
CA GLY A 143 26.14 8.91 -20.15
C GLY A 143 26.31 8.24 -18.77
N ASN A 144 27.03 7.11 -18.68
CA ASN A 144 27.44 6.51 -17.42
C ASN A 144 28.78 7.10 -16.95
N SER A 145 28.76 8.36 -16.51
CA SER A 145 29.97 9.04 -16.03
C SER A 145 30.28 8.72 -14.55
N PRO A 146 31.57 8.65 -14.16
CA PRO A 146 31.96 8.44 -12.76
C PRO A 146 31.53 9.59 -11.84
N THR A 147 31.21 10.76 -12.40
CA THR A 147 30.69 11.94 -11.69
C THR A 147 29.27 11.76 -11.15
N ASN A 148 28.56 10.71 -11.60
CA ASN A 148 27.18 10.39 -11.22
C ASN A 148 27.07 9.40 -10.06
N LEU A 149 28.20 9.04 -9.44
CA LEU A 149 28.28 8.11 -8.32
C LEU A 149 27.99 8.83 -7.01
N LYS A 150 27.11 8.23 -6.21
CA LYS A 150 26.95 8.61 -4.80
C LYS A 150 26.72 7.36 -3.97
N GLU A 151 27.73 7.03 -3.17
CA GLU A 151 27.64 5.87 -2.29
C GLU A 151 26.52 6.05 -1.25
N PRO A 152 25.80 4.98 -0.91
CA PRO A 152 24.82 5.03 0.16
C PRO A 152 25.50 5.39 1.48
N GLU A 153 25.11 6.51 2.09
CA GLU A 153 25.54 6.94 3.42
C GLU A 153 24.33 7.31 4.26
N LEU A 154 24.40 7.02 5.56
CA LEU A 154 23.28 7.22 6.49
C LEU A 154 22.83 8.69 6.52
N ASP A 155 23.77 9.63 6.56
CA ASP A 155 23.49 11.04 6.80
C ASP A 155 22.64 11.67 5.68
N TRP A 156 23.07 11.49 4.43
CA TRP A 156 22.32 12.03 3.30
C TRP A 156 21.05 11.23 3.01
N MET A 157 21.02 9.92 3.26
CA MET A 157 19.80 9.13 3.05
C MET A 157 18.70 9.52 4.05
N MET A 158 19.06 9.71 5.33
CA MET A 158 18.13 10.23 6.34
C MET A 158 17.66 11.64 5.96
N GLY A 159 18.59 12.55 5.63
CA GLY A 159 18.27 13.92 5.24
C GLY A 159 17.32 13.98 4.03
N PHE A 160 17.58 13.18 3.00
CA PHE A 160 16.73 13.10 1.81
C PHE A 160 15.31 12.65 2.15
N LEU A 161 15.17 11.61 2.98
CA LEU A 161 13.84 11.11 3.37
C LEU A 161 13.07 12.10 4.23
N PHE A 162 13.74 12.79 5.18
CA PHE A 162 13.09 13.84 5.97
C PHE A 162 12.54 14.95 5.09
N VAL A 163 13.31 15.37 4.09
CA VAL A 163 12.93 16.45 3.19
C VAL A 163 11.77 16.05 2.27
N VAL A 164 11.78 14.82 1.74
CA VAL A 164 10.79 14.37 0.75
C VAL A 164 9.50 13.85 1.38
N SER A 165 9.61 13.08 2.47
CA SER A 165 8.49 12.30 3.01
C SER A 165 7.39 13.17 3.61
N PHE A 166 7.77 14.27 4.26
CA PHE A 166 6.83 15.19 4.90
C PHE A 166 6.03 16.02 3.88
N VAL A 167 6.53 16.23 2.66
CA VAL A 167 5.76 16.92 1.61
C VAL A 167 4.60 16.03 1.14
N GLY A 168 4.84 14.72 0.98
CA GLY A 168 3.77 13.76 0.64
C GLY A 168 2.67 13.70 1.69
N LEU A 169 3.04 13.74 2.98
CA LEU A 169 2.10 13.71 4.10
C LEU A 169 0.99 14.77 3.98
N VAL A 170 1.33 15.97 3.55
CA VAL A 170 0.42 17.14 3.56
C VAL A 170 -0.24 17.40 2.21
N ALA A 171 0.26 16.77 1.13
CA ALA A 171 -0.20 17.02 -0.23
C ALA A 171 -1.70 16.73 -0.45
N LEU A 172 -2.23 15.65 0.13
CA LEU A 172 -3.63 15.24 -0.03
C LEU A 172 -4.53 15.56 1.16
N VAL A 173 -4.01 16.18 2.22
CA VAL A 173 -4.79 16.55 3.40
C VAL A 173 -6.01 17.43 3.08
N PRO A 174 -5.93 18.41 2.14
CA PRO A 174 -7.11 19.18 1.70
C PRO A 174 -8.16 18.33 0.98
N LEU A 175 -7.71 17.35 0.19
CA LEU A 175 -8.55 16.55 -0.69
C LEU A 175 -9.22 15.36 0.02
N ARG A 176 -8.88 15.09 1.29
CA ARG A 176 -9.41 13.96 2.06
C ARG A 176 -10.94 13.92 2.14
N LYS A 177 -11.60 15.09 2.25
CA LYS A 177 -13.07 15.17 2.33
C LYS A 177 -13.70 14.73 1.02
N MET A 178 -13.16 15.21 -0.10
CA MET A 178 -13.59 14.81 -1.43
C MET A 178 -13.44 13.29 -1.63
N ILE A 179 -12.28 12.74 -1.28
CA ILE A 179 -11.96 11.32 -1.51
C ILE A 179 -12.82 10.39 -0.64
N ILE A 180 -12.91 10.68 0.67
CA ILE A 180 -13.50 9.77 1.65
C ILE A 180 -15.02 9.97 1.80
N ILE A 181 -15.49 11.22 1.79
CA ILE A 181 -16.90 11.55 2.03
C ILE A 181 -17.66 11.67 0.70
N ASP A 182 -17.15 12.45 -0.25
CA ASP A 182 -17.92 12.80 -1.45
C ASP A 182 -17.86 11.67 -2.49
N TYR A 183 -16.66 11.12 -2.76
CA TYR A 183 -16.48 9.98 -3.67
C TYR A 183 -16.67 8.62 -2.99
N LYS A 184 -16.74 8.57 -1.66
CA LYS A 184 -16.93 7.34 -0.86
C LYS A 184 -16.06 6.16 -1.32
N LEU A 185 -14.79 6.41 -1.68
CA LEU A 185 -13.92 5.36 -2.20
C LEU A 185 -13.80 4.18 -1.20
N PRO A 186 -13.79 2.93 -1.68
CA PRO A 186 -13.84 1.77 -0.80
C PRO A 186 -12.56 1.58 0.02
N TYR A 187 -11.37 1.80 -0.56
CA TYR A 187 -10.06 1.47 0.04
C TYR A 187 -10.09 0.09 0.70
N PRO A 188 -10.04 -1.02 -0.07
CA PRO A 188 -10.28 -2.36 0.43
C PRO A 188 -9.46 -2.74 1.68
N SER A 189 -8.14 -2.52 1.68
CA SER A 189 -7.29 -2.84 2.85
C SER A 189 -7.56 -1.92 4.05
N GLY A 190 -7.84 -0.63 3.81
CA GLY A 190 -8.26 0.30 4.87
C GLY A 190 -9.59 -0.11 5.51
N THR A 191 -10.57 -0.50 4.69
CA THR A 191 -11.87 -1.00 5.15
C THR A 191 -11.75 -2.33 5.88
N ALA A 192 -10.97 -3.28 5.36
CA ALA A 192 -10.70 -4.56 6.02
C ALA A 192 -10.02 -4.35 7.39
N THR A 193 -9.06 -3.43 7.47
CA THR A 193 -8.38 -3.07 8.72
C THR A 193 -9.37 -2.48 9.74
N ALA A 194 -10.26 -1.59 9.31
CA ALA A 194 -11.26 -0.99 10.19
C ALA A 194 -12.26 -2.01 10.73
N LEU A 195 -12.76 -2.91 9.86
CA LEU A 195 -13.67 -3.99 10.26
C LEU A 195 -13.00 -4.91 11.28
N LEU A 196 -11.72 -5.25 11.07
CA LEU A 196 -10.94 -6.06 12.00
C LEU A 196 -10.78 -5.36 13.36
N ILE A 197 -10.39 -4.08 13.37
CA ILE A 197 -10.25 -3.30 14.61
C ILE A 197 -11.58 -3.23 15.36
N ASN A 198 -12.67 -2.90 14.66
CA ASN A 198 -13.99 -2.87 15.28
C ASN A 198 -14.37 -4.24 15.86
N GLY A 199 -14.07 -5.34 15.14
CA GLY A 199 -14.28 -6.71 15.62
C GLY A 199 -13.53 -7.05 16.90
N PHE A 200 -12.27 -6.61 17.05
CA PHE A 200 -11.48 -6.88 18.26
C PHE A 200 -12.00 -6.18 19.52
N HIS A 201 -12.68 -5.05 19.36
CA HIS A 201 -13.21 -4.26 20.47
C HIS A 201 -14.68 -4.60 20.80
N THR A 202 -15.20 -5.72 20.31
CA THR A 202 -16.51 -6.28 20.73
C THR A 202 -16.38 -7.17 21.98
N PRO A 203 -17.47 -7.48 22.70
CA PRO A 203 -17.45 -8.38 23.86
C PRO A 203 -16.88 -9.79 23.54
N LYS A 204 -17.07 -10.26 22.30
CA LYS A 204 -16.52 -11.53 21.79
C LYS A 204 -15.09 -11.38 21.20
N GLY A 205 -14.56 -10.16 21.12
CA GLY A 205 -13.28 -9.83 20.47
C GLY A 205 -12.07 -10.58 21.05
N ASP A 206 -12.04 -10.81 22.36
CA ASP A 206 -10.96 -11.57 23.00
C ASP A 206 -10.90 -13.04 22.54
N LYS A 207 -12.04 -13.66 22.22
CA LYS A 207 -12.08 -15.03 21.69
C LYS A 207 -11.56 -15.06 20.25
N MET A 208 -11.97 -14.11 19.42
CA MET A 208 -11.51 -13.98 18.03
C MET A 208 -10.01 -13.69 17.94
N ALA A 209 -9.53 -12.73 18.74
CA ALA A 209 -8.10 -12.39 18.81
C ALA A 209 -7.27 -13.60 19.27
N LYS A 210 -7.70 -14.33 20.30
CA LYS A 210 -7.02 -15.56 20.74
C LYS A 210 -6.97 -16.63 19.65
N LYS A 211 -8.05 -16.81 18.86
CA LYS A 211 -8.08 -17.76 17.75
C LYS A 211 -7.09 -17.36 16.65
N GLN A 212 -7.04 -16.08 16.28
CA GLN A 212 -6.09 -15.56 15.31
C GLN A 212 -4.64 -15.66 15.78
N VAL A 213 -4.34 -15.28 17.03
CA VAL A 213 -2.99 -15.42 17.61
C VAL A 213 -2.56 -16.87 17.68
N ARG A 214 -3.45 -17.80 18.05
CA ARG A 214 -3.14 -19.24 18.07
C ARG A 214 -2.81 -19.76 16.67
N GLY A 215 -3.57 -19.31 15.66
CA GLY A 215 -3.25 -19.58 14.26
C GLY A 215 -1.86 -19.06 13.90
N PHE A 216 -1.60 -17.78 14.16
CA PHE A 216 -0.33 -17.13 13.89
C PHE A 216 0.85 -17.89 14.53
N VAL A 217 0.78 -18.19 15.83
CA VAL A 217 1.83 -18.94 16.54
C VAL A 217 2.02 -20.34 15.96
N LYS A 218 0.94 -21.08 15.66
CA LYS A 218 1.04 -22.42 15.06
C LYS A 218 1.80 -22.39 13.73
N PHE A 219 1.46 -21.44 12.87
CA PHE A 219 2.08 -21.31 11.55
C PHE A 219 3.49 -20.70 11.61
N SER A 220 3.74 -19.75 12.52
CA SER A 220 5.09 -19.26 12.79
C SER A 220 6.00 -20.38 13.28
N SER A 221 5.54 -21.25 14.17
CA SER A 221 6.28 -22.44 14.60
C SER A 221 6.56 -23.40 13.44
N PHE A 222 5.58 -23.65 12.57
CA PHE A 222 5.79 -24.45 11.37
C PHE A 222 6.82 -23.82 10.42
N SER A 223 6.71 -22.52 10.15
CA SER A 223 7.66 -21.78 9.31
C SER A 223 9.07 -21.77 9.91
N PHE A 224 9.19 -21.69 11.24
CA PHE A 224 10.46 -21.76 11.94
C PHE A 224 11.10 -23.14 11.80
N VAL A 225 10.33 -24.21 12.07
CA VAL A 225 10.79 -25.59 11.91
C VAL A 225 11.19 -25.87 10.46
N TRP A 226 10.41 -25.38 9.49
CA TRP A 226 10.76 -25.50 8.08
C TRP A 226 12.02 -24.72 7.70
N SER A 227 12.19 -23.50 8.22
CA SER A 227 13.42 -22.72 7.97
C SER A 227 14.64 -23.41 8.58
N PHE A 228 14.49 -24.01 9.76
CA PHE A 228 15.53 -24.81 10.40
C PHE A 228 15.86 -26.07 9.58
N PHE A 229 14.84 -26.76 9.07
CA PHE A 229 15.00 -27.90 8.16
C PHE A 229 15.74 -27.48 6.87
N GLN A 230 15.31 -26.41 6.20
CA GLN A 230 15.99 -25.89 5.02
C GLN A 230 17.44 -25.51 5.31
N TRP A 231 17.72 -24.90 6.46
CA TRP A 231 19.06 -24.57 6.89
C TRP A 231 19.92 -25.83 7.10
N PHE A 232 19.39 -26.85 7.77
CA PHE A 232 20.08 -28.12 8.04
C PHE A 232 20.41 -28.90 6.76
N TYR A 233 19.51 -28.89 5.77
CA TYR A 233 19.68 -29.61 4.51
C TYR A 233 20.25 -28.76 3.35
N SER A 234 20.62 -27.51 3.59
CA SER A 234 21.24 -26.63 2.59
C SER A 234 22.73 -26.97 2.42
N GLY A 235 23.04 -28.03 1.66
CA GLY A 235 24.42 -28.44 1.35
C GLY A 235 25.04 -27.62 0.20
N GLY A 236 25.71 -26.51 0.52
CA GLY A 236 26.62 -25.80 -0.39
C GLY A 236 26.00 -24.70 -1.29
N GLU A 237 26.85 -23.99 -2.05
CA GLU A 237 26.50 -22.76 -2.79
C GLU A 237 25.49 -22.96 -3.93
N HIS A 238 25.37 -24.17 -4.47
CA HIS A 238 24.48 -24.51 -5.59
C HIS A 238 23.39 -25.56 -5.27
N CYS A 239 23.49 -26.25 -4.12
CA CYS A 239 22.52 -27.26 -3.70
C CYS A 239 21.64 -26.70 -2.57
N ARG A 240 20.65 -25.91 -2.96
CA ARG A 240 19.61 -25.42 -2.05
C ARG A 240 18.28 -26.07 -2.41
N PHE A 241 17.66 -26.72 -1.43
CA PHE A 241 16.28 -27.24 -1.52
C PHE A 241 15.24 -26.14 -1.83
N ALA A 242 15.64 -24.86 -1.76
CA ALA A 242 14.83 -23.70 -2.15
C ALA A 242 14.47 -23.68 -3.64
N ASN A 243 15.38 -24.12 -4.54
CA ASN A 243 15.20 -24.07 -5.99
C ASN A 243 15.17 -25.49 -6.57
N PHE A 244 14.13 -26.26 -6.26
CA PHE A 244 14.02 -27.62 -6.78
C PHE A 244 13.70 -27.59 -8.29
N PRO A 245 14.48 -28.26 -9.15
CA PRO A 245 14.25 -28.28 -10.60
C PRO A 245 13.09 -29.21 -10.96
N THR A 246 11.87 -28.89 -10.52
CA THR A 246 10.65 -29.70 -10.69
C THR A 246 10.32 -29.99 -12.15
N PHE A 247 10.62 -29.06 -13.05
CA PHE A 247 10.34 -29.16 -14.49
C PHE A 247 11.57 -29.60 -15.32
N GLY A 248 12.62 -30.10 -14.67
CA GLY A 248 13.87 -30.54 -15.31
C GLY A 248 14.91 -29.44 -15.53
N LEU A 249 16.14 -29.85 -15.86
CA LEU A 249 17.31 -28.95 -15.95
C LEU A 249 17.23 -27.93 -17.09
N ARG A 250 16.49 -28.22 -18.17
CA ARG A 250 16.26 -27.27 -19.28
C ARG A 250 15.35 -26.10 -18.85
N ALA A 251 14.25 -26.40 -18.16
CA ALA A 251 13.34 -25.38 -17.63
C ALA A 251 14.01 -24.58 -16.50
N TRP A 252 14.82 -25.23 -15.67
CA TRP A 252 15.62 -24.57 -14.64
C TRP A 252 16.63 -23.56 -15.22
N LYS A 253 17.29 -23.88 -16.34
CA LYS A 253 18.16 -22.93 -17.06
C LYS A 253 17.40 -21.72 -17.60
N GLN A 254 16.10 -21.86 -17.86
CA GLN A 254 15.19 -20.76 -18.23
C GLN A 254 14.53 -20.12 -17.01
N THR A 255 15.06 -20.32 -15.79
CA THR A 255 14.56 -19.79 -14.51
C THR A 255 13.16 -20.26 -14.12
N PHE A 256 12.66 -21.34 -14.72
CA PHE A 256 11.35 -21.90 -14.41
C PHE A 256 11.49 -22.99 -13.35
N PHE A 257 11.26 -22.62 -12.09
CA PHE A 257 11.33 -23.51 -10.92
C PHE A 257 10.35 -23.07 -9.84
N PHE A 258 9.98 -23.99 -8.94
CA PHE A 258 9.23 -23.63 -7.74
C PHE A 258 10.19 -23.11 -6.67
N ASP A 259 9.98 -21.88 -6.24
CA ASP A 259 10.66 -21.30 -5.09
C ASP A 259 9.86 -21.62 -3.81
N PHE A 260 10.43 -22.49 -2.96
CA PHE A 260 9.82 -22.87 -1.68
C PHE A 260 10.16 -21.88 -0.54
N CYS A 261 10.27 -20.59 -0.87
CA CYS A 261 10.52 -19.55 0.11
C CYS A 261 9.31 -19.35 1.04
N MET A 262 9.45 -19.79 2.30
CA MET A 262 8.43 -19.60 3.34
C MET A 262 8.09 -18.14 3.65
N THR A 263 8.93 -17.19 3.22
CA THR A 263 8.65 -15.76 3.41
C THR A 263 7.32 -15.36 2.76
N TYR A 264 6.99 -15.93 1.58
CA TYR A 264 5.73 -15.64 0.90
C TYR A 264 4.53 -16.37 1.47
N VAL A 265 4.73 -17.60 1.91
CA VAL A 265 3.71 -18.33 2.67
C VAL A 265 3.39 -17.55 3.95
N GLY A 266 4.41 -17.08 4.68
CA GLY A 266 4.29 -16.20 5.84
C GLY A 266 3.56 -14.89 5.53
N ALA A 267 3.93 -14.19 4.47
CA ALA A 267 3.26 -12.96 4.03
C ALA A 267 1.78 -13.20 3.67
N GLY A 268 1.47 -14.31 3.00
CA GLY A 268 0.09 -14.71 2.69
C GLY A 268 -0.72 -15.07 3.93
N MET A 269 -0.12 -15.70 4.94
CA MET A 269 -0.77 -16.07 6.20
C MET A 269 -1.00 -14.88 7.14
N ILE A 270 -0.21 -13.82 7.00
CA ILE A 270 -0.36 -12.58 7.76
C ILE A 270 -1.67 -11.85 7.38
N CYS A 271 -2.08 -11.95 6.12
CA CYS A 271 -3.35 -11.43 5.64
C CYS A 271 -4.46 -12.50 5.73
N SER A 272 -5.69 -12.10 6.05
CA SER A 272 -6.83 -13.04 6.06
C SER A 272 -7.03 -13.64 4.68
N TYR A 273 -7.29 -14.95 4.59
CA TYR A 273 -7.57 -15.63 3.31
C TYR A 273 -8.72 -14.95 2.57
N LEU A 274 -9.71 -14.41 3.29
CA LEU A 274 -10.83 -13.68 2.72
C LEU A 274 -10.36 -12.42 1.97
N VAL A 275 -9.40 -11.69 2.57
CA VAL A 275 -8.81 -10.49 1.97
C VAL A 275 -8.00 -10.87 0.73
N ASN A 276 -7.15 -11.91 0.82
CA ASN A 276 -6.34 -12.36 -0.31
C ASN A 276 -7.20 -12.89 -1.47
N VAL A 277 -8.25 -13.66 -1.19
CA VAL A 277 -9.18 -14.16 -2.21
C VAL A 277 -10.00 -13.02 -2.81
N SER A 278 -10.45 -12.06 -2.00
CA SER A 278 -11.14 -10.87 -2.50
C SER A 278 -10.25 -9.97 -3.36
N LEU A 279 -8.95 -9.86 -3.04
CA LEU A 279 -7.95 -9.16 -3.85
C LEU A 279 -7.68 -9.90 -5.15
N LEU A 280 -7.59 -11.23 -5.12
CA LEU A 280 -7.38 -12.04 -6.31
C LEU A 280 -8.59 -11.99 -7.25
N LEU A 281 -9.79 -12.22 -6.72
CA LEU A 281 -11.04 -12.09 -7.47
C LEU A 281 -11.24 -10.66 -7.93
N GLY A 282 -10.93 -9.67 -7.10
CA GLY A 282 -10.95 -8.26 -7.45
C GLY A 282 -9.97 -7.92 -8.58
N ALA A 283 -8.76 -8.48 -8.58
CA ALA A 283 -7.80 -8.27 -9.66
C ALA A 283 -8.26 -8.92 -10.98
N VAL A 284 -8.89 -10.09 -10.92
CA VAL A 284 -9.45 -10.79 -12.10
C VAL A 284 -10.71 -10.08 -12.63
N LEU A 285 -11.62 -9.68 -11.73
CA LEU A 285 -12.90 -9.04 -12.07
C LEU A 285 -12.75 -7.54 -12.36
N SER A 286 -11.73 -6.85 -11.84
CA SER A 286 -11.45 -5.43 -12.16
C SER A 286 -11.10 -5.22 -13.64
N TRP A 287 -10.78 -6.29 -14.37
CA TRP A 287 -10.67 -6.25 -15.82
C TRP A 287 -12.03 -6.10 -16.51
N ASP A 288 -13.13 -6.54 -15.87
CA ASP A 288 -14.48 -6.43 -16.39
C ASP A 288 -15.49 -6.26 -15.24
N ARG A 289 -15.82 -4.98 -14.94
CA ARG A 289 -16.96 -4.51 -14.12
C ARG A 289 -16.70 -4.28 -12.62
N THR A 290 -16.90 -3.03 -12.20
CA THR A 290 -16.97 -2.61 -10.79
C THR A 290 -18.26 -3.16 -10.17
N VAL A 291 -18.15 -4.19 -9.33
CA VAL A 291 -19.27 -4.65 -8.50
C VAL A 291 -19.29 -3.79 -7.26
N MET A 292 -20.17 -2.77 -7.25
CA MET A 292 -20.60 -2.12 -6.02
C MET A 292 -21.64 -3.04 -5.37
N THR A 293 -21.32 -3.62 -4.23
CA THR A 293 -22.33 -4.31 -3.40
C THR A 293 -23.15 -3.24 -2.68
N GLU A 294 -24.38 -3.02 -3.12
CA GLU A 294 -25.40 -2.32 -2.32
C GLU A 294 -25.74 -3.19 -1.10
N SER A 295 -25.74 -2.58 0.08
CA SER A 295 -26.24 -3.16 1.34
C SER A 295 -27.32 -2.23 1.89
N ASP A 296 -28.33 -2.80 2.54
CA ASP A 296 -29.64 -2.20 2.80
C ASP A 296 -29.63 -0.79 3.43
N ASP A 297 -30.37 0.12 2.78
CA ASP A 297 -30.22 1.59 2.83
C ASP A 297 -30.59 2.29 4.15
N LYS A 298 -31.24 1.63 5.11
CA LYS A 298 -31.84 2.33 6.26
C LYS A 298 -30.92 2.45 7.49
N ASP A 299 -30.19 1.41 7.86
CA ASP A 299 -29.25 1.44 9.00
C ASP A 299 -27.88 2.03 8.62
N GLN A 300 -27.47 1.84 7.37
CA GLN A 300 -26.22 2.39 6.85
C GLN A 300 -26.23 3.93 6.82
N SER A 301 -27.39 4.53 6.56
CA SER A 301 -27.57 5.99 6.45
C SER A 301 -27.29 6.71 7.78
N ALA A 302 -27.86 6.24 8.91
CA ALA A 302 -27.67 6.90 10.21
C ALA A 302 -26.23 6.77 10.74
N ALA A 303 -25.63 5.58 10.58
CA ALA A 303 -24.23 5.35 10.94
C ALA A 303 -23.26 6.16 10.05
N ASP A 304 -23.55 6.28 8.75
CA ASP A 304 -22.78 7.11 7.81
C ASP A 304 -22.88 8.59 8.12
N VAL A 305 -24.08 9.09 8.42
CA VAL A 305 -24.28 10.49 8.82
C VAL A 305 -23.44 10.80 10.05
N ARG A 306 -23.47 9.94 11.08
CA ARG A 306 -22.67 10.14 12.31
C ARG A 306 -21.16 10.09 12.06
N ARG A 307 -20.68 9.14 11.24
CA ARG A 307 -19.26 9.08 10.84
C ARG A 307 -18.83 10.35 10.11
N ASN A 308 -19.67 10.83 9.20
CA ASN A 308 -19.42 12.03 8.42
C ASN A 308 -19.42 13.28 9.30
N GLU A 309 -20.31 13.38 10.29
CA GLU A 309 -20.32 14.48 11.25
C GLU A 309 -19.03 14.53 12.08
N VAL A 310 -18.59 13.40 12.66
CA VAL A 310 -17.34 13.33 13.44
C VAL A 310 -16.14 13.74 12.58
N TYR A 311 -16.06 13.24 11.35
CA TYR A 311 -14.98 13.53 10.42
C TYR A 311 -14.99 15.01 9.94
N LYS A 312 -16.18 15.60 9.75
CA LYS A 312 -16.35 17.01 9.35
C LYS A 312 -16.09 17.97 10.51
N ARG A 313 -16.47 17.61 11.75
CA ARG A 313 -16.34 18.43 12.96
C ARG A 313 -14.88 18.74 13.31
N GLU A 314 -13.97 17.81 13.03
CA GLU A 314 -12.53 18.01 13.24
C GLU A 314 -11.83 18.39 11.93
N SER A 315 -12.14 19.59 11.43
CA SER A 315 -11.43 20.18 10.30
C SER A 315 -9.93 20.31 10.62
N ILE A 316 -9.07 19.99 9.65
CA ILE A 316 -7.63 20.21 9.82
C ILE A 316 -7.41 21.67 9.41
N PRO A 317 -6.77 22.50 10.25
CA PRO A 317 -6.58 23.91 9.95
C PRO A 317 -5.81 24.08 8.65
N LEU A 318 -6.24 25.03 7.82
CA LEU A 318 -5.69 25.25 6.48
C LEU A 318 -4.18 25.54 6.51
N TRP A 319 -3.69 26.11 7.62
CA TRP A 319 -2.27 26.35 7.85
C TRP A 319 -1.40 25.08 7.79
N VAL A 320 -1.94 23.90 8.13
CA VAL A 320 -1.23 22.61 7.99
C VAL A 320 -1.05 22.21 6.52
N SER A 321 -1.93 22.68 5.64
CA SER A 321 -1.72 22.54 4.20
C SER A 321 -0.70 23.58 3.69
N CYS A 322 -0.72 24.80 4.24
CA CYS A 322 0.30 25.81 3.97
C CYS A 322 1.71 25.37 4.41
N SER A 323 1.85 24.61 5.50
CA SER A 323 3.14 24.06 5.91
C SER A 323 3.72 23.09 4.87
N GLY A 324 2.88 22.46 4.04
CA GLY A 324 3.36 21.65 2.91
C GLY A 324 4.04 22.46 1.82
N ILE A 325 3.56 23.67 1.56
CA ILE A 325 4.21 24.60 0.64
C ILE A 325 5.57 24.99 1.22
N PHE A 326 5.64 25.33 2.50
CA PHE A 326 6.90 25.65 3.18
C PHE A 326 7.90 24.48 3.11
N LEU A 327 7.46 23.25 3.39
CA LEU A 327 8.29 22.05 3.30
C LEU A 327 8.76 21.79 1.85
N SER A 328 7.90 22.05 0.85
CA SER A 328 8.29 21.93 -0.56
C SER A 328 9.34 22.96 -0.96
N VAL A 329 9.23 24.21 -0.50
CA VAL A 329 10.24 25.26 -0.74
C VAL A 329 11.55 24.91 -0.07
N PHE A 330 11.50 24.44 1.18
CA PHE A 330 12.69 23.95 1.89
C PHE A 330 13.36 22.80 1.13
N SER A 331 12.57 21.86 0.60
CA SER A 331 13.08 20.76 -0.21
C SER A 331 13.73 21.21 -1.53
N VAL A 332 13.13 22.19 -2.23
CA VAL A 332 13.70 22.79 -3.45
C VAL A 332 15.07 23.42 -3.19
N ILE A 333 15.37 23.86 -1.97
CA ILE A 333 16.66 24.43 -1.58
C ILE A 333 17.65 23.33 -1.17
N ILE A 334 17.22 22.36 -0.35
CA ILE A 334 18.13 21.35 0.22
C ILE A 334 18.54 20.28 -0.80
N ILE A 335 17.62 19.81 -1.65
CA ILE A 335 17.93 18.72 -2.59
C ILE A 335 19.06 19.11 -3.57
N PRO A 336 19.09 20.32 -4.18
CA PRO A 336 20.23 20.75 -5.01
C PRO A 336 21.55 20.85 -4.26
N ILE A 337 21.53 21.17 -2.96
CA ILE A 337 22.75 21.17 -2.12
C ILE A 337 23.26 19.75 -1.94
N MET A 338 22.36 18.78 -1.77
CA MET A 338 22.72 17.36 -1.62
C MET A 338 23.13 16.72 -2.96
N PHE A 339 22.52 17.14 -4.05
CA PHE A 339 22.72 16.63 -5.40
C PHE A 339 22.88 17.81 -6.38
N PRO A 340 24.10 18.34 -6.54
CA PRO A 340 24.36 19.48 -7.43
C PRO A 340 23.91 19.26 -8.88
N GLN A 341 23.77 18.00 -9.29
CA GLN A 341 23.25 17.58 -10.59
C GLN A 341 21.78 17.98 -10.79
N LEU A 342 20.99 18.09 -9.72
CA LEU A 342 19.60 18.53 -9.76
C LEU A 342 19.50 20.04 -9.53
N LYS A 343 19.28 20.79 -10.61
CA LYS A 343 18.97 22.22 -10.51
C LYS A 343 17.58 22.42 -9.88
N TRP A 344 17.43 23.49 -9.10
CA TRP A 344 16.22 23.84 -8.34
C TRP A 344 14.93 23.81 -9.17
N TYR A 345 14.98 24.23 -10.44
CA TYR A 345 13.80 24.29 -11.30
C TYR A 345 13.21 22.92 -11.65
N HIS A 346 14.04 21.86 -11.72
CA HIS A 346 13.55 20.49 -11.95
C HIS A 346 12.64 20.04 -10.80
N ILE A 347 13.10 20.29 -9.56
CA ILE A 347 12.38 19.90 -8.35
C ILE A 347 11.13 20.75 -8.16
N ALA A 348 11.20 22.05 -8.48
CA ALA A 348 10.05 22.94 -8.44
C ALA A 348 8.94 22.46 -9.39
N ILE A 349 9.28 22.08 -10.63
CA ILE A 349 8.31 21.53 -11.59
C ILE A 349 7.67 20.24 -11.04
N VAL A 350 8.48 19.33 -10.47
CA VAL A 350 7.94 18.11 -9.87
C VAL A 350 6.95 18.44 -8.75
N TYR A 351 7.27 19.36 -7.86
CA TYR A 351 6.39 19.73 -6.75
C TYR A 351 5.08 20.38 -7.19
N VAL A 352 5.07 21.07 -8.34
CA VAL A 352 3.82 21.59 -8.94
C VAL A 352 2.92 20.46 -9.41
N PHE A 353 3.47 19.41 -10.02
CA PHE A 353 2.70 18.26 -10.53
C PHE A 353 2.41 17.18 -9.48
N ALA A 354 3.21 17.12 -8.41
CA ALA A 354 3.16 16.05 -7.41
C ALA A 354 1.79 15.88 -6.73
N PRO A 355 1.03 16.95 -6.36
CA PRO A 355 -0.31 16.80 -5.80
C PRO A 355 -1.28 16.11 -6.76
N SER A 356 -1.21 16.40 -8.06
CA SER A 356 -2.04 15.76 -9.07
C SER A 356 -1.70 14.28 -9.23
N LEU A 357 -0.41 13.93 -9.29
CA LEU A 357 0.04 12.54 -9.34
C LEU A 357 -0.35 11.76 -8.07
N SER A 358 -0.22 12.40 -6.92
CA SER A 358 -0.61 11.83 -5.62
C SER A 358 -2.11 11.57 -5.58
N PHE A 359 -2.93 12.51 -6.08
CA PHE A 359 -4.37 12.33 -6.16
C PHE A 359 -4.74 11.15 -7.07
N CYS A 360 -4.15 11.03 -8.26
CA CYS A 360 -4.39 9.92 -9.16
C CYS A 360 -4.05 8.57 -8.51
N ASN A 361 -2.88 8.46 -7.87
CA ASN A 361 -2.49 7.24 -7.18
C ASN A 361 -3.40 6.92 -5.99
N ALA A 362 -3.73 7.90 -5.16
CA ALA A 362 -4.62 7.69 -4.02
C ALA A 362 -6.03 7.27 -4.46
N TYR A 363 -6.53 7.82 -5.57
CA TYR A 363 -7.81 7.43 -6.15
C TYR A 363 -7.77 6.00 -6.70
N GLU A 364 -6.70 5.63 -7.42
CA GLU A 364 -6.50 4.28 -7.94
C GLU A 364 -6.39 3.26 -6.81
N THR A 365 -5.54 3.51 -5.82
CA THR A 365 -5.43 2.68 -4.60
C THR A 365 -6.77 2.58 -3.87
N GLY A 366 -7.56 3.66 -3.86
CA GLY A 366 -8.91 3.64 -3.31
C GLY A 366 -9.87 2.67 -3.99
N LEU A 367 -9.66 2.36 -5.28
CA LEU A 367 -10.49 1.43 -6.06
C LEU A 367 -9.91 0.02 -6.15
N THR A 368 -8.58 -0.09 -6.30
CA THR A 368 -7.90 -1.36 -6.62
C THR A 368 -7.09 -1.93 -5.45
N ASP A 369 -6.91 -1.16 -4.37
CA ASP A 369 -6.00 -1.46 -3.26
C ASP A 369 -4.52 -1.58 -3.66
N MET A 370 -4.17 -1.18 -4.89
CA MET A 370 -2.81 -1.26 -5.41
C MET A 370 -2.16 0.13 -5.41
N ASN A 371 -1.02 0.24 -4.74
CA ASN A 371 -0.21 1.47 -4.74
C ASN A 371 0.77 1.43 -5.92
N MET A 372 0.50 2.27 -6.91
CA MET A 372 1.20 2.29 -8.19
C MET A 372 2.36 3.31 -8.24
N SER A 373 2.82 3.78 -7.08
CA SER A 373 3.86 4.83 -6.93
C SER A 373 5.13 4.58 -7.74
N PHE A 374 5.53 3.33 -7.97
CA PHE A 374 6.66 2.99 -8.84
C PHE A 374 6.45 3.41 -10.30
N ASN A 375 5.23 3.30 -10.84
CA ASN A 375 4.95 3.70 -12.21
C ASN A 375 4.97 5.23 -12.36
N TYR A 376 4.41 5.95 -11.38
CA TYR A 376 4.54 7.41 -11.30
C TYR A 376 6.00 7.86 -11.18
N GLY A 377 6.81 7.18 -10.36
CA GLY A 377 8.24 7.42 -10.25
C GLY A 377 8.99 7.21 -11.57
N LYS A 378 8.66 6.15 -12.33
CA LYS A 378 9.25 5.90 -13.66
C LYS A 378 8.93 7.01 -14.67
N VAL A 379 7.71 7.55 -14.64
CA VAL A 379 7.36 8.71 -15.49
C VAL A 379 8.28 9.89 -15.16
N ALA A 380 8.47 10.20 -13.88
CA ALA A 380 9.39 11.25 -13.45
C ALA A 380 10.84 10.96 -13.83
N LEU A 381 11.26 9.69 -13.76
CA LEU A 381 12.58 9.24 -14.19
C LEU A 381 12.85 9.60 -15.65
N PHE A 382 11.98 9.20 -16.58
CA PHE A 382 12.16 9.45 -18.01
C PHE A 382 12.16 10.96 -18.32
N VAL A 383 11.24 11.72 -17.71
CA VAL A 383 11.14 13.17 -17.96
C VAL A 383 12.39 13.89 -17.45
N LEU A 384 12.83 13.62 -16.23
CA LEU A 384 13.96 14.32 -15.62
C LEU A 384 15.30 13.85 -16.16
N ALA A 385 15.43 12.58 -16.54
CA ALA A 385 16.62 12.10 -17.23
C ALA A 385 16.80 12.77 -18.59
N ALA A 386 15.70 12.97 -19.33
CA ALA A 386 15.73 13.71 -20.60
C ALA A 386 16.06 15.21 -20.40
N LEU A 387 15.54 15.84 -19.34
CA LEU A 387 15.78 17.27 -19.07
C LEU A 387 17.17 17.58 -18.48
N GLY A 388 17.79 16.61 -17.80
CA GLY A 388 19.05 16.79 -17.08
C GLY A 388 20.32 16.89 -17.95
N GLY A 389 20.22 16.70 -19.26
CA GLY A 389 21.34 16.82 -20.21
C GLY A 389 22.37 15.68 -20.10
N GLU A 390 23.48 15.79 -20.83
CA GLU A 390 24.36 14.64 -21.08
C GLU A 390 25.12 14.12 -19.86
N GLU A 391 25.60 15.02 -19.00
CA GLU A 391 26.42 14.60 -17.86
C GLU A 391 25.59 14.26 -16.62
N ASN A 392 24.42 14.89 -16.43
CA ASN A 392 23.68 14.89 -15.17
C ASN A 392 22.31 14.19 -15.21
N GLY A 393 21.85 13.76 -16.40
CA GLY A 393 20.52 13.19 -16.61
C GLY A 393 20.23 11.96 -15.75
N VAL A 394 21.20 11.06 -15.58
CA VAL A 394 21.00 9.80 -14.84
C VAL A 394 20.67 10.07 -13.36
N VAL A 395 21.46 10.93 -12.70
CA VAL A 395 21.23 11.30 -11.30
C VAL A 395 19.93 12.08 -11.14
N ALA A 396 19.66 13.02 -12.06
CA ALA A 396 18.42 13.80 -12.07
C ALA A 396 17.18 12.90 -12.20
N GLY A 397 17.21 11.92 -13.09
CA GLY A 397 16.15 10.93 -13.27
C GLY A 397 15.95 10.03 -12.05
N LEU A 398 17.02 9.51 -11.47
CA LEU A 398 16.95 8.60 -10.31
C LEU A 398 16.44 9.31 -9.04
N ILE A 399 17.00 10.48 -8.70
CA ILE A 399 16.55 11.25 -7.54
C ILE A 399 15.14 11.80 -7.76
N GLY A 400 14.82 12.25 -8.98
CA GLY A 400 13.49 12.69 -9.36
C GLY A 400 12.42 11.59 -9.29
N CYS A 401 12.77 10.38 -9.72
CA CYS A 401 11.95 9.17 -9.54
C CYS A 401 11.65 8.95 -8.05
N GLY A 402 12.69 9.07 -7.22
CA GLY A 402 12.56 8.89 -5.78
C GLY A 402 11.71 9.92 -5.08
N LEU A 403 11.85 11.18 -5.50
CA LEU A 403 11.02 12.30 -5.05
C LEU A 403 9.54 12.00 -5.29
N VAL A 404 9.17 11.70 -6.54
CA VAL A 404 7.77 11.43 -6.91
C VAL A 404 7.25 10.16 -6.26
N LYS A 405 8.00 9.06 -6.32
CA LYS A 405 7.57 7.78 -5.74
C LYS A 405 7.30 7.92 -4.25
N SER A 406 8.20 8.54 -3.48
CA SER A 406 8.05 8.68 -2.04
C SER A 406 6.82 9.52 -1.69
N MET A 407 6.64 10.68 -2.34
CA MET A 407 5.48 11.54 -2.12
C MET A 407 4.16 10.84 -2.44
N VAL A 408 4.09 10.22 -3.63
CA VAL A 408 2.89 9.58 -4.15
C VAL A 408 2.52 8.34 -3.32
N SER A 409 3.51 7.61 -2.81
CA SER A 409 3.28 6.47 -1.90
C SER A 409 2.72 6.94 -0.57
N ILE A 410 3.40 7.87 0.12
CA ILE A 410 3.02 8.33 1.46
C ILE A 410 1.64 8.98 1.44
N SER A 411 1.33 9.74 0.38
CA SER A 411 0.01 10.37 0.22
C SER A 411 -1.11 9.34 0.08
N SER A 412 -0.87 8.25 -0.68
CA SER A 412 -1.84 7.18 -0.86
C SER A 412 -2.05 6.38 0.43
N ASP A 413 -0.95 6.02 1.09
CA ASP A 413 -0.98 5.27 2.35
C ASP A 413 -1.72 6.09 3.45
N LEU A 414 -1.52 7.42 3.49
CA LEU A 414 -2.28 8.30 4.37
C LEU A 414 -3.78 8.32 4.05
N MET A 415 -4.18 8.33 2.76
CA MET A 415 -5.61 8.30 2.41
C MET A 415 -6.26 6.96 2.77
N GLN A 416 -5.53 5.86 2.59
CA GLN A 416 -5.97 4.54 3.05
C GLN A 416 -6.14 4.51 4.56
N ASP A 417 -5.17 5.03 5.32
CA ASP A 417 -5.29 5.10 6.77
C ASP A 417 -6.45 6.01 7.17
N MET A 418 -6.62 7.18 6.54
CA MET A 418 -7.77 8.10 6.73
C MET A 418 -9.12 7.40 6.54
N LYS A 419 -9.23 6.45 5.59
CA LYS A 419 -10.42 5.59 5.47
C LYS A 419 -10.59 4.72 6.72
N THR A 420 -9.53 4.03 7.16
CA THR A 420 -9.55 3.21 8.38
C THR A 420 -10.03 4.03 9.58
N GLY A 421 -9.54 5.26 9.71
CA GLY A 421 -9.94 6.18 10.77
C GLY A 421 -11.40 6.63 10.71
N HIS A 422 -11.90 6.95 9.51
CA HIS A 422 -13.30 7.30 9.30
C HIS A 422 -14.24 6.17 9.76
N LEU A 423 -13.88 4.92 9.45
CA LEU A 423 -14.66 3.73 9.82
C LEU A 423 -14.51 3.31 11.29
N THR A 424 -13.43 3.69 11.96
CA THR A 424 -13.17 3.44 13.40
C THR A 424 -13.55 4.61 14.30
N LEU A 425 -14.10 5.69 13.73
CA LEU A 425 -14.42 6.94 14.43
C LEU A 425 -13.19 7.56 15.12
N THR A 426 -12.04 7.46 14.47
CA THR A 426 -10.76 8.06 14.89
C THR A 426 -10.63 9.47 14.32
N SER A 427 -10.04 10.37 15.10
CA SER A 427 -9.83 11.77 14.70
C SER A 427 -8.88 11.90 13.51
N PRO A 428 -9.23 12.65 12.44
CA PRO A 428 -8.30 12.96 11.35
C PRO A 428 -7.04 13.69 11.81
N ARG A 429 -7.13 14.47 12.89
CA ARG A 429 -5.98 15.18 13.47
C ARG A 429 -5.05 14.22 14.19
N ALA A 430 -5.60 13.27 14.95
CA ALA A 430 -4.80 12.25 15.61
C ALA A 430 -4.06 11.39 14.60
N MET A 431 -4.73 11.04 13.49
CA MET A 431 -4.13 10.24 12.43
C MET A 431 -3.03 10.96 11.69
N LEU A 432 -3.23 12.24 11.33
CA LEU A 432 -2.19 13.02 10.67
C LEU A 432 -0.94 13.15 11.57
N LEU A 433 -1.14 13.39 12.87
CA LEU A 433 -0.03 13.45 13.82
C LEU A 433 0.66 12.09 13.99
N SER A 434 -0.11 11.01 14.08
CA SER A 434 0.42 9.65 14.15
C SER A 434 1.23 9.27 12.92
N GLN A 435 0.74 9.63 11.73
CA GLN A 435 1.45 9.44 10.47
C GLN A 435 2.75 10.26 10.46
N ALA A 436 2.70 11.53 10.88
CA ALA A 436 3.90 12.38 10.95
C ALA A 436 4.97 11.80 11.88
N VAL A 437 4.57 11.30 13.06
CA VAL A 437 5.48 10.63 14.01
C VAL A 437 6.05 9.35 13.42
N GLY A 438 5.20 8.49 12.83
CA GLY A 438 5.65 7.26 12.20
C GLY A 438 6.58 7.52 11.01
N THR A 439 6.31 8.53 10.18
CA THR A 439 7.20 8.97 9.11
C THR A 439 8.54 9.47 9.65
N ALA A 440 8.55 10.27 10.72
CA ALA A 440 9.80 10.72 11.36
C ALA A 440 10.67 9.54 11.83
N ILE A 441 10.03 8.55 12.48
CA ILE A 441 10.68 7.31 12.89
C ILE A 441 11.19 6.54 11.66
N GLY A 442 10.37 6.41 10.63
CA GLY A 442 10.71 5.72 9.38
C GLY A 442 11.91 6.35 8.66
N CYS A 443 12.06 7.68 8.70
CA CYS A 443 13.21 8.38 8.11
C CYS A 443 14.54 7.98 8.76
N VAL A 444 14.51 7.47 10.00
CA VAL A 444 15.69 6.99 10.74
C VAL A 444 15.81 5.48 10.64
N VAL A 445 14.73 4.75 10.92
CA VAL A 445 14.72 3.29 10.95
C VAL A 445 14.97 2.68 9.56
N ALA A 446 14.41 3.26 8.50
CA ALA A 446 14.56 2.68 7.16
C ALA A 446 16.00 2.76 6.64
N PRO A 447 16.74 3.88 6.74
CA PRO A 447 18.18 3.92 6.41
C PRO A 447 19.02 2.99 7.28
N LEU A 448 18.75 2.93 8.60
CA LEU A 448 19.49 2.04 9.52
C LEU A 448 19.30 0.57 9.14
N THR A 449 18.06 0.15 8.86
CA THR A 449 17.78 -1.22 8.44
C THR A 449 18.42 -1.54 7.10
N PHE A 450 18.35 -0.63 6.12
CA PHE A 450 19.07 -0.79 4.85
C PHE A 450 20.57 -0.96 5.06
N PHE A 451 21.18 -0.14 5.93
CA PHE A 451 22.61 -0.18 6.21
C PHE A 451 23.07 -1.49 6.84
N ILE A 452 22.25 -2.08 7.72
CA ILE A 452 22.51 -3.41 8.27
C ILE A 452 22.62 -4.43 7.14
N PHE A 453 21.69 -4.42 6.17
CA PHE A 453 21.77 -5.32 5.01
C PHE A 453 22.96 -4.98 4.09
N TYR A 454 23.19 -3.69 3.82
CA TYR A 454 24.25 -3.23 2.91
C TYR A 454 25.65 -3.56 3.41
N LYS A 455 25.87 -3.55 4.74
CA LYS A 455 27.17 -3.91 5.35
C LYS A 455 27.32 -5.41 5.60
N ALA A 456 26.23 -6.12 5.92
CA ALA A 456 26.29 -7.55 6.23
C ALA A 456 26.29 -8.45 5.00
N PHE A 457 25.69 -8.00 3.88
CA PHE A 457 25.55 -8.78 2.66
C PHE A 457 26.02 -8.02 1.43
N ASP A 458 26.39 -8.76 0.39
CA ASP A 458 26.75 -8.19 -0.90
C ASP A 458 25.49 -7.75 -1.67
N VAL A 459 24.88 -6.65 -1.25
CA VAL A 459 23.64 -6.13 -1.84
C VAL A 459 23.91 -5.56 -3.23
N GLY A 460 23.08 -5.95 -4.20
CA GLY A 460 23.12 -5.46 -5.58
C GLY A 460 23.95 -6.31 -6.54
N SER A 461 24.59 -7.41 -6.10
CA SER A 461 25.28 -8.33 -7.02
C SER A 461 24.36 -9.41 -7.59
N PRO A 462 24.58 -9.87 -8.85
CA PRO A 462 23.69 -10.83 -9.52
C PRO A 462 23.63 -12.20 -8.82
N ASN A 463 24.73 -12.55 -8.15
CA ASN A 463 24.94 -13.84 -7.49
C ASN A 463 24.57 -13.80 -5.99
N SER A 464 24.24 -12.64 -5.45
CA SER A 464 23.81 -12.47 -4.07
C SER A 464 22.34 -12.84 -3.85
N THR A 465 21.99 -13.17 -2.61
CA THR A 465 20.60 -13.34 -2.17
C THR A 465 19.80 -12.03 -2.24
N TYR A 466 20.48 -10.89 -2.21
CA TYR A 466 19.89 -9.56 -2.26
C TYR A 466 20.27 -8.86 -3.57
N LYS A 467 19.71 -9.34 -4.68
CA LYS A 467 20.02 -8.85 -6.03
C LYS A 467 19.58 -7.41 -6.27
N ALA A 468 18.59 -6.92 -5.51
CA ALA A 468 17.97 -5.60 -5.69
C ALA A 468 17.63 -5.30 -7.17
N PRO A 469 16.73 -6.09 -7.79
CA PRO A 469 16.51 -6.07 -9.24
C PRO A 469 16.07 -4.69 -9.76
N TYR A 470 15.37 -3.90 -8.95
CA TYR A 470 14.91 -2.56 -9.32
C TYR A 470 16.02 -1.51 -9.37
N ALA A 471 17.14 -1.72 -8.66
CA ALA A 471 18.27 -0.79 -8.69
C ALA A 471 18.97 -0.80 -10.05
N LEU A 472 19.32 -1.99 -10.56
CA LEU A 472 19.92 -2.12 -11.89
C LEU A 472 18.95 -1.70 -12.99
N GLN A 473 17.67 -2.12 -12.91
CA GLN A 473 16.66 -1.68 -13.88
C GLN A 473 16.45 -0.16 -13.86
N GLY A 474 16.52 0.47 -12.68
CA GLY A 474 16.40 1.92 -12.54
C GLY A 474 17.54 2.65 -13.24
N ALA A 475 18.78 2.21 -12.99
CA ALA A 475 19.97 2.76 -13.64
C ALA A 475 19.90 2.61 -15.17
N LEU A 476 19.68 1.39 -15.67
CA LEU A 476 19.57 1.10 -17.10
C LEU A 476 18.48 1.95 -17.79
N ARG A 477 17.31 2.13 -17.16
CA ARG A 477 16.24 2.97 -17.71
C ARG A 477 16.63 4.44 -17.78
N ALA A 478 17.35 4.95 -16.79
CA ALA A 478 17.83 6.32 -16.80
C ALA A 478 18.83 6.55 -17.95
N HIS A 479 19.68 5.57 -18.25
CA HIS A 479 20.54 5.59 -19.43
C HIS A 479 19.75 5.53 -20.75
N ILE A 480 18.81 4.58 -20.89
CA ILE A 480 17.99 4.43 -22.10
C ILE A 480 17.18 5.70 -22.37
N SER A 481 16.67 6.34 -21.33
CA SER A 481 15.93 7.60 -21.43
C SER A 481 16.70 8.70 -22.13
N LYS A 482 18.04 8.67 -22.04
CA LYS A 482 18.92 9.71 -22.56
C LYS A 482 19.30 9.44 -24.02
N HIS A 483 19.64 8.20 -24.37
CA HIS A 483 20.31 7.87 -25.63
C HIS A 483 19.45 7.18 -26.70
N GLY A 484 18.21 6.77 -26.40
CA GLY A 484 17.38 6.02 -27.37
C GLY A 484 16.06 6.71 -27.70
N ASP A 485 15.63 6.67 -28.98
CA ASP A 485 14.26 7.00 -29.43
C ASP A 485 13.16 6.20 -28.67
N SER A 486 13.58 5.13 -28.00
CA SER A 486 12.78 4.27 -27.12
C SER A 486 12.25 4.99 -25.86
N TRP A 487 12.79 6.14 -25.44
CA TRP A 487 12.31 6.86 -24.24
C TRP A 487 10.84 7.26 -24.35
N ARG A 488 10.37 7.60 -25.56
CA ARG A 488 8.94 7.86 -25.83
C ARG A 488 8.09 6.62 -25.61
N GLY A 489 8.56 5.46 -26.06
CA GLY A 489 7.90 4.17 -25.81
C GLY A 489 7.87 3.79 -24.33
N GLY A 490 8.99 3.93 -23.63
CA GLY A 490 9.08 3.70 -22.19
C GLY A 490 8.21 4.65 -21.36
N LEU A 491 8.14 5.92 -21.76
CA LEU A 491 7.25 6.92 -21.18
C LEU A 491 5.78 6.58 -21.46
N LEU A 492 5.42 6.20 -22.70
CA LEU A 492 4.05 5.81 -23.06
C LEU A 492 3.59 4.57 -22.29
N LEU A 493 4.45 3.54 -22.17
CA LEU A 493 4.17 2.36 -21.36
C LEU A 493 3.98 2.71 -19.88
N SER A 494 4.85 3.57 -19.32
CA SER A 494 4.78 3.97 -17.91
C SER A 494 3.63 4.94 -17.62
N ALA A 495 3.21 5.73 -18.61
CA ALA A 495 2.09 6.67 -18.53
C ALA A 495 0.75 6.02 -18.89
N SER A 496 0.73 4.81 -19.47
CA SER A 496 -0.52 4.11 -19.81
C SER A 496 -1.46 3.85 -18.60
N PRO A 497 -0.97 3.45 -17.40
CA PRO A 497 -1.83 3.33 -16.22
C PRO A 497 -2.34 4.69 -15.75
N LEU A 498 -1.52 5.74 -15.96
CA LEU A 498 -1.82 7.12 -15.61
C LEU A 498 -2.95 7.67 -16.48
N LEU A 499 -2.90 7.43 -17.79
CA LEU A 499 -3.96 7.79 -18.72
C LEU A 499 -5.25 7.01 -18.41
N ALA A 500 -5.13 5.71 -18.13
CA ALA A 500 -6.28 4.89 -17.73
C ALA A 500 -6.91 5.37 -16.41
N ALA A 501 -6.10 5.77 -15.43
CA ALA A 501 -6.58 6.34 -14.16
C ALA A 501 -7.30 7.68 -14.37
N VAL A 502 -6.69 8.60 -15.14
CA VAL A 502 -7.29 9.89 -15.48
C VAL A 502 -8.61 9.69 -16.25
N LEU A 503 -8.63 8.82 -17.26
CA LEU A 503 -9.83 8.50 -18.02
C LEU A 503 -10.93 7.88 -17.13
N ARG A 504 -10.57 7.01 -16.17
CA ARG A 504 -11.53 6.48 -15.19
C ARG A 504 -12.09 7.56 -14.28
N VAL A 505 -11.27 8.50 -13.80
CA VAL A 505 -11.74 9.66 -13.00
C VAL A 505 -12.74 10.49 -13.80
N PHE A 506 -12.44 10.79 -15.07
CA PHE A 506 -13.35 11.53 -15.94
C PHE A 506 -14.61 10.74 -16.32
N TRP A 507 -14.50 9.42 -16.51
CA TRP A 507 -15.63 8.55 -16.82
C TRP A 507 -16.59 8.45 -15.63
N VAL A 508 -16.08 8.21 -14.41
CA VAL A 508 -16.88 8.22 -13.18
C VAL A 508 -17.54 9.58 -12.98
N ARG A 509 -16.87 10.69 -13.28
CA ARG A 509 -17.46 12.04 -13.21
C ARG A 509 -18.59 12.25 -14.24
N ARG A 510 -18.55 11.59 -15.40
CA ARG A 510 -19.65 11.64 -16.40
C ARG A 510 -20.82 10.74 -16.03
N VAL A 511 -20.55 9.57 -15.46
CA VAL A 511 -21.60 8.58 -15.12
C VAL A 511 -22.23 8.88 -13.75
N GLY A 512 -21.49 9.53 -12.85
CA GLY A 512 -21.87 9.85 -11.46
C GLY A 512 -22.81 11.04 -11.24
N LYS A 513 -23.68 11.38 -12.20
CA LYS A 513 -24.88 12.18 -11.89
C LYS A 513 -26.17 11.40 -12.18
N PRO A 514 -26.51 10.38 -11.38
CA PRO A 514 -27.90 9.99 -11.21
C PRO A 514 -28.54 10.92 -10.17
N GLY A 515 -29.37 11.86 -10.61
CA GLY A 515 -30.22 12.61 -9.69
C GLY A 515 -30.26 14.12 -9.84
N GLU A 516 -30.32 14.67 -11.06
CA GLU A 516 -30.97 15.98 -11.23
C GLU A 516 -31.50 16.15 -12.65
N GLY A 517 -32.83 16.15 -12.78
CA GLY A 517 -33.55 16.67 -13.94
C GLY A 517 -33.77 15.72 -15.12
N ARG A 518 -34.64 14.72 -14.98
CA ARG A 518 -35.56 14.35 -16.08
C ARG A 518 -36.89 13.87 -15.50
N GLY A 519 -37.94 14.57 -15.91
CA GLY A 519 -39.27 14.55 -15.32
C GLY A 519 -39.94 13.18 -15.31
N THR A 520 -40.77 13.02 -14.27
CA THR A 520 -42.04 12.31 -14.23
C THR A 520 -42.45 11.57 -15.51
N GLY A 521 -42.48 10.23 -15.43
CA GLY A 521 -43.07 9.39 -16.46
C GLY A 521 -43.15 7.92 -16.05
N ALA A 522 -44.28 7.55 -15.43
CA ALA A 522 -44.79 6.19 -15.26
C ALA A 522 -43.98 5.20 -14.40
N ALA A 523 -44.21 5.25 -13.09
CA ALA A 523 -44.14 4.04 -12.27
C ALA A 523 -45.26 3.09 -12.72
N ARG A 524 -44.90 1.93 -13.27
CA ARG A 524 -45.83 0.83 -13.49
C ARG A 524 -45.64 -0.17 -12.35
N GLU A 525 -46.50 -0.08 -11.35
CA GLU A 525 -46.71 -1.12 -10.34
C GLU A 525 -46.93 -2.47 -11.05
N ILE A 526 -46.03 -3.44 -10.81
CA ILE A 526 -46.30 -4.84 -11.13
C ILE A 526 -46.85 -5.47 -9.86
N ARG A 527 -48.17 -5.61 -9.84
CA ARG A 527 -48.95 -6.36 -8.86
C ARG A 527 -48.64 -7.85 -9.04
N ALA A 528 -48.19 -8.53 -7.98
CA ALA A 528 -47.97 -9.97 -8.00
C ALA A 528 -49.31 -10.70 -8.11
N SER A 529 -49.42 -11.63 -9.08
CA SER A 529 -50.51 -12.61 -9.14
C SER A 529 -50.08 -13.88 -8.42
N PRO A 530 -50.92 -14.46 -7.55
CA PRO A 530 -50.62 -15.71 -6.87
C PRO A 530 -50.99 -16.86 -7.80
N ASP A 531 -50.03 -17.66 -8.25
CA ASP A 531 -50.25 -19.06 -8.61
C ASP A 531 -48.88 -19.75 -8.75
N GLY A 532 -48.72 -20.85 -8.02
CA GLY A 532 -47.50 -21.63 -7.99
C GLY A 532 -47.33 -22.48 -9.25
N HIS A 533 -46.10 -22.54 -9.74
CA HIS A 533 -45.36 -23.71 -10.26
C HIS A 533 -44.27 -23.26 -11.24
N GLY A 534 -43.08 -23.89 -11.12
CA GLY A 534 -42.09 -23.95 -12.19
C GLY A 534 -40.85 -23.07 -12.00
N GLY A 535 -39.69 -23.70 -11.85
CA GLY A 535 -38.40 -23.06 -11.58
C GLY A 535 -37.93 -22.07 -12.64
N ALA A 536 -37.23 -21.03 -12.18
CA ALA A 536 -36.57 -20.04 -13.03
C ALA A 536 -35.04 -20.15 -12.88
N VAL A 537 -34.42 -20.64 -13.95
CA VAL A 537 -32.97 -20.61 -14.20
C VAL A 537 -32.55 -19.15 -14.46
N PRO A 538 -31.44 -18.63 -13.90
CA PRO A 538 -30.95 -17.30 -14.24
C PRO A 538 -30.34 -17.32 -15.66
N ARG A 539 -31.00 -16.65 -16.60
CA ARG A 539 -30.49 -16.42 -17.95
C ARG A 539 -29.39 -15.36 -17.88
N TRP A 540 -28.13 -15.79 -18.06
CA TRP A 540 -27.00 -14.89 -18.29
C TRP A 540 -27.12 -14.27 -19.68
N GLY A 541 -27.60 -13.02 -19.74
CA GLY A 541 -27.63 -12.23 -20.97
C GLY A 541 -26.24 -11.66 -21.27
N VAL A 542 -25.52 -12.30 -22.19
CA VAL A 542 -24.32 -11.75 -22.83
C VAL A 542 -24.77 -10.70 -23.84
N VAL A 543 -24.51 -9.43 -23.57
CA VAL A 543 -24.68 -8.35 -24.55
C VAL A 543 -23.31 -8.09 -25.20
N CYS A 544 -23.06 -8.78 -26.32
CA CYS A 544 -21.93 -8.50 -27.20
C CYS A 544 -22.13 -7.14 -27.88
N HIS A 545 -21.21 -6.20 -27.64
CA HIS A 545 -21.21 -4.89 -28.29
C HIS A 545 -20.70 -5.01 -29.74
N ARG A 546 -21.62 -5.28 -30.67
CA ARG A 546 -21.41 -5.29 -32.12
C ARG A 546 -21.55 -3.86 -32.67
N HIS A 547 -20.57 -2.98 -32.45
CA HIS A 547 -20.51 -1.68 -33.15
C HIS A 547 -19.16 -0.94 -33.02
N VAL A 548 -18.01 -1.58 -33.27
CA VAL A 548 -16.75 -0.89 -33.60
C VAL A 548 -15.89 -1.79 -34.51
N TYR A 549 -16.36 -2.10 -35.71
CA TYR A 549 -15.54 -2.68 -36.80
C TYR A 549 -16.31 -2.51 -38.11
N ARG A 550 -16.46 -1.28 -38.56
CA ARG A 550 -16.99 -1.01 -39.90
C ARG A 550 -16.53 0.32 -40.45
N GLU A 551 -15.24 0.63 -40.36
CA GLU A 551 -14.55 1.58 -41.26
C GLU A 551 -13.05 1.26 -41.23
N LEU A 552 -12.64 0.29 -42.05
CA LEU A 552 -11.32 0.20 -42.67
C LEU A 552 -11.52 -0.81 -43.80
N GLY A 553 -11.59 -0.27 -45.02
CA GLY A 553 -11.78 -1.02 -46.26
C GLY A 553 -10.67 -2.05 -46.44
N GLY A 554 -11.06 -3.20 -46.98
CA GLY A 554 -10.23 -4.39 -47.03
C GLY A 554 -9.06 -4.32 -47.99
N VAL A 555 -8.04 -5.12 -47.67
CA VAL A 555 -7.31 -5.97 -48.60
C VAL A 555 -6.92 -7.22 -47.81
N CYS A 556 -7.63 -8.32 -48.03
CA CYS A 556 -7.10 -9.65 -47.79
C CYS A 556 -6.49 -10.12 -49.11
N LEU A 557 -5.26 -10.63 -49.09
CA LEU A 557 -4.78 -11.69 -49.98
C LEU A 557 -3.47 -12.26 -49.40
N GLU A 558 -3.54 -13.57 -49.14
CA GLU A 558 -2.48 -14.57 -48.89
C GLU A 558 -1.55 -14.45 -47.66
#